data_AF-A0A832B6A8-F1
#
_entry.id   AF-A0A832B6A8-F1
#
_cell.length_a   1.000
_cell.length_b   1.000
_cell.length_c   1.000
_cell.angle_alpha   90.00
_cell.angle_beta   90.00
_cell.angle_gamma   90.00
#
_symmetry.space_group_name_H-M   'P 1'
#
loop_
_entity.id
_entity.type
_entity.pdbx_description
1 polymer ?
#
loop_
_entity_poly.entity_id
_entity_poly.type
_entity_poly.pdbx_seq_one_letter_code
_entity_poly.pdbx_strand_id
1 'polypeptide(L)'
;MENQHGMSSEITFHADHSDSKSMVKKIIRTTVILSVITIIELALGYAIFFMHKDPNHSTGLVLAIKGVIVILSLAKAFYIVSIFMHLGDELRNMIMTIVVPLLLFVWFIAAFMWDGNSYKNLRNKYDPHHKEQKIPTESKPAEHGEGVKPGSVH
;
A
#
# COMPACT_ATOMS: atom_id res chain seq x y z
N MET A 1 -68.52 -11.03 25.59
CA MET A 1 -67.34 -10.21 25.92
C MET A 1 -66.13 -11.10 25.71
N GLU A 2 -65.20 -10.63 24.88
CA GLU A 2 -64.06 -11.34 24.30
C GLU A 2 -63.26 -12.26 25.24
N ASN A 3 -62.84 -13.39 24.69
CA ASN A 3 -61.57 -14.04 25.06
C ASN A 3 -60.80 -14.34 23.76
N GLN A 4 -60.11 -13.33 23.23
CA GLN A 4 -59.11 -13.53 22.18
C GLN A 4 -57.82 -14.05 22.83
N HIS A 5 -57.56 -15.34 22.66
CA HIS A 5 -56.21 -15.88 22.81
C HIS A 5 -55.35 -15.35 21.65
N GLY A 6 -54.53 -14.34 21.95
CA GLY A 6 -53.41 -13.94 21.11
C GLY A 6 -52.37 -15.05 21.10
N MET A 7 -52.48 -15.99 20.15
CA MET A 7 -51.38 -16.89 19.83
C MET A 7 -50.31 -16.07 19.11
N SER A 8 -49.32 -15.61 19.88
CA SER A 8 -48.07 -15.10 19.34
C SER A 8 -47.47 -16.18 18.45
N SER A 9 -47.38 -15.92 17.15
CA SER A 9 -46.60 -16.71 16.23
C SER A 9 -45.14 -16.59 16.65
N GLU A 10 -44.67 -17.53 17.47
CA GLU A 10 -43.26 -17.72 17.72
C GLU A 10 -42.60 -17.96 16.37
N ILE A 11 -41.85 -16.96 15.90
CA ILE A 11 -40.99 -17.07 14.73
C ILE A 11 -39.85 -17.99 15.15
N THR A 12 -40.10 -19.30 15.12
CA THR A 12 -39.05 -20.31 15.22
C THR A 12 -38.26 -20.23 13.93
N PHE A 13 -37.18 -19.44 13.97
CA PHE A 13 -36.14 -19.48 12.95
C PHE A 13 -35.52 -20.88 12.98
N HIS A 14 -36.07 -21.79 12.17
CA HIS A 14 -35.37 -23.03 11.81
C HIS A 14 -34.15 -22.62 10.97
N ALA A 15 -33.06 -22.29 11.65
CA ALA A 15 -31.77 -22.06 11.03
C ALA A 15 -31.34 -23.37 10.38
N ASP A 16 -31.48 -23.46 9.07
CA ASP A 16 -31.03 -24.60 8.26
C ASP A 16 -29.57 -24.91 8.61
N HIS A 17 -29.36 -26.01 9.34
CA HIS A 17 -28.05 -26.40 9.89
C HIS A 17 -27.09 -26.92 8.80
N SER A 18 -27.53 -27.00 7.54
CA SER A 18 -26.71 -27.46 6.42
C SER A 18 -25.80 -26.35 5.87
N ASP A 19 -26.28 -25.11 5.78
CA ASP A 19 -25.52 -23.99 5.20
C ASP A 19 -24.38 -23.52 6.10
N SER A 20 -24.57 -23.52 7.42
CA SER A 20 -23.59 -23.02 8.39
C SER A 20 -22.26 -23.80 8.34
N LYS A 21 -22.32 -25.14 8.26
CA LYS A 21 -21.11 -25.98 8.21
C LYS A 21 -20.31 -25.77 6.92
N SER A 22 -20.98 -25.52 5.80
CA SER A 22 -20.33 -25.30 4.51
C SER A 22 -19.53 -23.99 4.51
N MET A 23 -20.10 -22.93 5.10
CA MET A 23 -19.46 -21.62 5.23
C MET A 23 -18.29 -21.67 6.21
N VAL A 24 -18.48 -22.28 7.38
CA VAL A 24 -17.39 -22.46 8.36
C VAL A 24 -16.21 -23.22 7.75
N LYS A 25 -16.47 -24.27 6.96
CA LYS A 25 -15.41 -25.04 6.27
C LYS A 25 -14.64 -24.20 5.24
N LYS A 26 -15.32 -23.32 4.49
CA LYS A 26 -14.67 -22.38 3.56
C LYS A 26 -13.78 -21.38 4.30
N ILE A 27 -14.29 -20.81 5.39
CA ILE A 27 -13.56 -19.85 6.22
C ILE A 27 -12.29 -20.50 6.79
N ILE A 28 -12.41 -21.68 7.40
CA ILE A 28 -11.26 -22.40 7.97
C ILE A 28 -10.20 -22.71 6.90
N ARG A 29 -10.61 -23.23 5.73
CA ARG A 29 -9.66 -23.48 4.63
C ARG A 29 -8.93 -22.22 4.19
N THR A 30 -9.65 -21.11 4.08
CA THR A 30 -9.09 -19.81 3.69
C THR A 30 -8.07 -19.34 4.71
N THR A 31 -8.44 -19.35 5.99
CA THR A 31 -7.55 -18.97 7.09
C THR A 31 -6.30 -19.82 7.13
N VAL A 32 -6.40 -21.14 6.91
CA VAL A 32 -5.23 -22.04 6.87
C VAL A 32 -4.31 -21.68 5.70
N ILE A 33 -4.86 -21.49 4.49
CA ILE A 33 -4.06 -21.15 3.31
C ILE A 33 -3.34 -19.81 3.50
N LEU A 34 -4.05 -18.80 4.00
CA LEU A 34 -3.45 -17.51 4.31
C LEU A 34 -2.39 -17.59 5.39
N SER A 35 -2.64 -18.39 6.44
CA SER A 35 -1.68 -18.57 7.52
C SER A 35 -0.37 -19.11 6.98
N VAL A 36 -0.43 -20.13 6.11
CA VAL A 36 0.75 -20.69 5.43
C VAL A 36 1.46 -19.62 4.59
N ILE A 37 0.74 -18.87 3.75
CA ILE A 37 1.32 -17.79 2.94
C ILE A 37 1.99 -16.74 3.84
N THR A 38 1.37 -16.37 4.96
CA THR A 38 1.87 -15.36 5.90
C THR A 38 3.13 -15.86 6.63
N ILE A 39 3.19 -17.13 7.01
CA ILE A 39 4.39 -17.73 7.61
C ILE A 39 5.55 -17.72 6.61
N ILE A 40 5.30 -18.08 5.34
CA ILE A 40 6.32 -18.05 4.28
C ILE A 40 6.83 -16.62 4.05
N GLU A 41 5.91 -15.65 3.97
CA GLU A 41 6.25 -14.23 3.82
C GLU A 41 7.12 -13.72 4.99
N LEU A 42 6.75 -14.04 6.23
CA LEU A 42 7.51 -13.67 7.42
C LEU A 42 8.88 -14.35 7.44
N ALA A 43 8.97 -15.61 7.05
CA ALA A 43 10.24 -16.34 6.96
C ALA A 43 11.18 -15.72 5.91
N LEU A 44 10.66 -15.33 4.74
CA LEU A 44 11.42 -14.60 3.73
C LEU A 44 11.88 -13.23 4.23
N GLY A 45 11.01 -12.50 4.95
CA GLY A 45 11.37 -11.23 5.59
C GLY A 45 12.47 -11.38 6.63
N TYR A 46 12.39 -12.42 7.47
CA TYR A 46 13.40 -12.74 8.47
C TYR A 46 14.73 -13.17 7.84
N ALA A 47 14.70 -13.92 6.73
CA ALA A 47 15.89 -14.30 5.98
C ALA A 47 16.64 -13.07 5.43
N ILE A 48 15.92 -12.05 4.91
CA ILE A 48 16.54 -10.77 4.51
C ILE A 48 17.18 -10.05 5.70
N PHE A 49 16.57 -10.09 6.87
CA PHE A 49 17.12 -9.47 8.08
C PHE A 49 18.44 -10.12 8.50
N PHE A 50 18.57 -11.44 8.36
CA PHE A 50 19.81 -12.14 8.64
C PHE A 50 20.90 -11.81 7.61
N MET A 51 20.56 -11.79 6.31
CA MET A 51 21.50 -11.45 5.22
C MET A 51 21.99 -10.00 5.25
N HIS A 52 21.19 -9.05 5.75
CA HIS A 52 21.61 -7.64 5.89
C HIS A 52 22.74 -7.43 6.91
N LYS A 53 23.00 -8.39 7.81
CA LYS A 53 24.13 -8.30 8.74
C LYS A 53 25.48 -8.60 8.07
N ASP A 54 25.48 -9.14 6.85
CA ASP A 54 26.69 -9.50 6.12
C ASP A 54 27.13 -8.34 5.18
N PRO A 55 28.38 -7.86 5.23
CA PRO A 55 28.84 -6.72 4.42
C PRO A 55 28.83 -6.94 2.91
N ASN A 56 28.73 -8.19 2.43
CA ASN A 56 28.84 -8.55 1.01
C ASN A 56 27.49 -8.96 0.39
N HIS A 57 26.37 -8.41 0.86
CA HIS A 57 25.07 -8.79 0.30
C HIS A 57 24.80 -8.11 -1.06
N SER A 58 24.27 -8.86 -2.03
CA SER A 58 23.87 -8.24 -3.30
C SER A 58 22.60 -7.41 -3.10
N THR A 59 22.71 -6.10 -3.28
CA THR A 59 21.58 -5.15 -3.14
C THR A 59 20.42 -5.51 -4.06
N GLY A 60 20.69 -6.08 -5.24
CA GLY A 60 19.67 -6.53 -6.19
C GLY A 60 18.81 -7.68 -5.68
N LEU A 61 19.41 -8.70 -5.05
CA LEU A 61 18.68 -9.86 -4.51
C LEU A 61 17.80 -9.44 -3.33
N VAL A 62 18.31 -8.57 -2.45
CA VAL A 62 17.52 -7.97 -1.37
C VAL A 62 16.29 -7.24 -1.92
N LEU A 63 16.46 -6.44 -2.98
CA LEU A 63 15.37 -5.69 -3.59
C LEU A 63 14.34 -6.63 -4.24
N ALA A 64 14.79 -7.71 -4.89
CA ALA A 64 13.92 -8.72 -5.47
C ALA A 64 13.08 -9.43 -4.42
N ILE A 65 13.66 -9.89 -3.31
CA ILE A 65 12.90 -10.55 -2.24
C ILE A 65 11.91 -9.58 -1.59
N LYS A 66 12.29 -8.31 -1.36
CA LYS A 66 11.34 -7.27 -0.88
C LYS A 66 10.14 -7.12 -1.84
N GLY A 67 10.39 -7.14 -3.15
CA GLY A 67 9.34 -7.15 -4.17
C GLY A 67 8.43 -8.37 -4.06
N VAL A 68 9.01 -9.57 -3.90
CA VAL A 68 8.25 -10.83 -3.73
C VAL A 68 7.37 -10.79 -2.49
N ILE A 69 7.88 -10.28 -1.36
CA ILE A 69 7.10 -10.10 -0.12
C ILE A 69 5.89 -9.20 -0.36
N VAL A 70 6.08 -8.05 -1.02
CA VAL A 70 4.97 -7.13 -1.34
C VAL A 70 3.94 -7.81 -2.25
N ILE A 71 4.38 -8.58 -3.25
CA ILE A 71 3.47 -9.30 -4.15
C ILE A 71 2.69 -10.38 -3.39
N LEU A 72 3.34 -11.15 -2.52
CA LEU A 72 2.67 -12.15 -1.66
C LEU A 72 1.65 -11.49 -0.73
N SER A 73 1.96 -10.33 -0.17
CA SER A 73 1.03 -9.54 0.65
C SER A 73 -0.19 -9.08 -0.13
N LEU A 74 -0.01 -8.62 -1.37
CA LEU A 74 -1.13 -8.22 -2.23
C LEU A 74 -1.96 -9.44 -2.66
N ALA A 75 -1.31 -10.54 -3.01
CA ALA A 75 -1.97 -11.78 -3.38
C ALA A 75 -2.85 -12.32 -2.25
N LYS A 76 -2.38 -12.28 -0.99
CA LYS A 76 -3.17 -12.71 0.17
C LYS A 76 -4.40 -11.82 0.37
N ALA A 77 -4.27 -10.51 0.17
CA ALA A 77 -5.37 -9.57 0.31
C ALA A 77 -6.43 -9.80 -0.79
N PHE A 78 -5.99 -10.01 -2.03
CA PHE A 78 -6.89 -10.34 -3.13
C PHE A 78 -7.58 -11.70 -2.94
N TYR A 79 -6.84 -12.71 -2.46
CA TYR A 79 -7.38 -14.04 -2.15
C TYR A 79 -8.51 -13.95 -1.12
N ILE A 80 -8.33 -13.15 -0.07
CA ILE A 80 -9.38 -12.89 0.92
C ILE A 80 -10.63 -12.30 0.31
N VAL A 81 -10.46 -11.22 -0.45
CA VAL A 81 -11.58 -10.55 -1.10
C VAL A 81 -12.30 -11.53 -2.03
N SER A 82 -11.58 -12.32 -2.82
CA SER A 82 -12.18 -13.28 -3.76
C SER A 82 -12.96 -14.43 -3.10
N ILE A 83 -12.55 -14.91 -1.92
CA ILE A 83 -13.19 -16.06 -1.28
C ILE A 83 -14.31 -15.68 -0.35
N PHE A 84 -14.18 -14.59 0.40
CA PHE A 84 -15.26 -14.09 1.24
C PHE A 84 -16.44 -13.56 0.41
N MET A 85 -16.30 -13.53 -0.92
CA MET A 85 -17.29 -12.97 -1.84
C MET A 85 -18.01 -13.97 -2.71
N HIS A 86 -17.78 -15.27 -2.50
CA HIS A 86 -18.53 -16.36 -3.13
C HIS A 86 -18.83 -16.12 -4.63
N LEU A 87 -17.75 -16.00 -5.42
CA LEU A 87 -17.74 -15.50 -6.78
C LEU A 87 -18.16 -16.46 -7.92
N GLY A 88 -19.32 -17.12 -7.81
CA GLY A 88 -19.87 -17.95 -8.90
C GLY A 88 -21.05 -17.32 -9.65
N ASP A 89 -22.22 -17.39 -9.03
CA ASP A 89 -23.49 -17.26 -9.78
C ASP A 89 -24.39 -16.09 -9.31
N GLU A 90 -24.11 -15.42 -8.18
CA GLU A 90 -24.92 -14.31 -7.62
C GLU A 90 -24.29 -12.90 -7.76
N LEU A 91 -23.24 -12.80 -8.55
CA LEU A 91 -22.15 -11.89 -8.20
C LEU A 91 -22.25 -10.43 -8.55
N ARG A 92 -23.08 -10.11 -9.53
CA ARG A 92 -23.00 -8.79 -10.14
C ARG A 92 -23.39 -7.68 -9.16
N ASN A 93 -24.28 -8.00 -8.22
CA ASN A 93 -24.78 -7.04 -7.24
C ASN A 93 -23.85 -6.90 -6.03
N MET A 94 -23.22 -7.99 -5.60
CA MET A 94 -22.36 -8.00 -4.41
C MET A 94 -20.93 -7.51 -4.72
N ILE A 95 -20.45 -7.64 -5.96
CA ILE A 95 -19.14 -7.09 -6.33
C ILE A 95 -19.12 -5.56 -6.24
N MET A 96 -20.23 -4.89 -6.53
CA MET A 96 -20.34 -3.42 -6.47
C MET A 96 -20.16 -2.89 -5.05
N THR A 97 -20.74 -3.56 -4.03
CA THR A 97 -20.65 -3.11 -2.63
C THR A 97 -19.26 -3.29 -2.02
N ILE A 98 -18.42 -4.11 -2.65
CA ILE A 98 -17.04 -4.35 -2.22
C ILE A 98 -16.06 -3.51 -3.03
N VAL A 99 -16.23 -3.48 -4.36
CA VAL A 99 -15.33 -2.75 -5.24
C VAL A 99 -15.38 -1.27 -4.91
N VAL A 100 -16.54 -0.71 -4.59
CA VAL A 100 -16.66 0.71 -4.20
C VAL A 100 -15.78 1.06 -3.00
N PRO A 101 -15.85 0.40 -1.83
CA PRO A 101 -14.97 0.70 -0.71
C PRO A 101 -13.49 0.41 -0.99
N LEU A 102 -13.15 -0.64 -1.76
CA LEU A 102 -11.76 -0.90 -2.17
C LEU A 102 -11.21 0.19 -3.08
N LEU A 103 -12.01 0.67 -4.04
CA LEU A 103 -11.63 1.69 -5.00
C LEU A 103 -11.51 3.05 -4.32
N LEU A 104 -12.41 3.38 -3.38
CA LEU A 104 -12.27 4.56 -2.52
C LEU A 104 -11.01 4.51 -1.66
N PHE A 105 -10.63 3.34 -1.13
CA PHE A 105 -9.41 3.19 -0.35
C PHE A 105 -8.15 3.44 -1.19
N VAL A 106 -8.05 2.85 -2.38
CA VAL A 106 -6.92 3.07 -3.30
C VAL A 106 -6.89 4.51 -3.81
N TRP A 107 -8.04 5.07 -4.16
CA TRP A 107 -8.17 6.47 -4.58
C TRP A 107 -7.76 7.44 -3.47
N PHE A 108 -8.15 7.16 -2.23
CA PHE A 108 -7.74 7.95 -1.06
C PHE A 108 -6.22 7.92 -0.89
N ILE A 109 -5.57 6.74 -0.93
CA ILE A 109 -4.11 6.64 -0.87
C ILE A 109 -3.46 7.45 -1.99
N ALA A 110 -3.98 7.37 -3.22
CA ALA A 110 -3.45 8.13 -4.35
C ALA A 110 -3.61 9.65 -4.16
N ALA A 111 -4.77 10.11 -3.69
CA ALA A 111 -5.03 11.52 -3.39
C ALA A 111 -4.09 12.04 -2.29
N PHE A 112 -3.93 11.29 -1.19
CA PHE A 112 -2.99 11.62 -0.12
C PHE A 112 -1.53 11.57 -0.59
N MET A 113 -1.17 10.68 -1.51
CA MET A 113 0.18 10.63 -2.06
C MET A 113 0.45 11.84 -2.95
N TRP A 114 -0.53 12.27 -3.75
CA TRP A 114 -0.41 13.48 -4.58
C TRP A 114 -0.33 14.74 -3.72
N ASP A 115 -1.25 14.90 -2.77
CA ASP A 115 -1.28 16.06 -1.87
C ASP A 115 -0.10 16.06 -0.90
N GLY A 116 0.31 14.89 -0.40
CA GLY A 116 1.53 14.71 0.39
C GLY A 116 2.80 15.03 -0.39
N ASN A 117 2.88 14.67 -1.67
CA ASN A 117 3.98 15.09 -2.53
C ASN A 117 3.98 16.62 -2.74
N SER A 118 2.80 17.22 -2.90
CA SER A 118 2.64 18.68 -2.96
C SER A 118 3.09 19.36 -1.66
N TYR A 119 2.70 18.81 -0.51
CA TYR A 119 3.09 19.28 0.83
C TYR A 119 4.61 19.20 1.03
N LYS A 120 5.24 18.09 0.62
CA LYS A 120 6.70 17.91 0.69
C LYS A 120 7.44 18.90 -0.22
N ASN A 121 6.90 19.17 -1.40
CA ASN A 121 7.51 20.08 -2.38
C ASN A 121 7.40 21.55 -1.95
N LEU A 122 6.28 21.94 -1.35
CA LEU A 122 6.09 23.26 -0.75
C LEU A 122 7.03 23.47 0.45
N ARG A 123 7.17 22.48 1.34
CA ARG A 123 8.08 22.57 2.48
C ARG A 123 9.55 22.72 2.04
N ASN A 124 9.96 22.01 0.99
CA ASN A 124 11.32 22.15 0.41
C ASN A 124 11.55 23.51 -0.29
N LYS A 125 10.49 24.14 -0.82
CA LYS A 125 10.59 25.44 -1.50
C LYS A 125 10.66 26.62 -0.52
N TYR A 126 10.10 26.47 0.67
CA TYR A 126 9.99 27.52 1.70
C TYR A 126 10.88 27.32 2.93
N ASP A 127 11.63 26.21 3.03
CA ASP A 127 12.62 26.02 4.08
C ASP A 127 13.87 26.90 3.83
N PRO A 128 14.15 27.91 4.66
CA PRO A 128 15.31 28.78 4.50
C PRO A 128 16.65 28.03 4.59
N HIS A 129 16.73 26.91 5.31
CA HIS A 129 17.97 26.14 5.46
C HIS A 129 18.32 25.28 4.23
N HIS A 130 17.34 24.97 3.36
CA HIS A 130 17.58 24.31 2.08
C HIS A 130 18.10 25.26 1.00
N LYS A 131 17.96 26.58 1.21
CA LYS A 131 18.53 27.60 0.30
C LYS A 131 20.01 27.83 0.58
N GLU A 132 20.45 27.81 1.83
CA GLU A 132 21.87 27.98 2.19
C GLU A 132 22.77 26.83 1.72
N GLN A 133 22.27 25.59 1.67
CA GLN A 133 23.05 24.44 1.17
C GLN A 133 23.23 24.42 -0.36
N LYS A 134 22.44 25.22 -1.09
CA LYS A 134 22.55 25.39 -2.56
C LYS A 134 23.21 26.70 -2.97
N ILE A 135 23.96 27.34 -2.08
CA ILE A 135 24.87 28.43 -2.45
C ILE A 135 26.27 27.83 -2.50
N PRO A 136 26.77 27.40 -3.67
CA PRO A 136 28.19 27.21 -3.86
C PRO A 136 28.88 28.54 -3.52
N THR A 137 29.70 28.50 -2.48
CA THR A 137 30.87 29.38 -2.39
C THR A 137 31.58 29.30 -3.75
N GLU A 138 31.55 30.40 -4.52
CA GLU A 138 32.58 30.86 -5.48
C GLU A 138 31.96 31.70 -6.62
N SER A 139 32.08 33.01 -6.49
CA SER A 139 32.30 33.90 -7.63
C SER A 139 33.28 35.00 -7.22
N LYS A 140 34.57 34.64 -7.24
CA LYS A 140 35.61 35.65 -7.46
C LYS A 140 35.47 36.13 -8.91
N PRO A 141 35.29 37.44 -9.18
CA PRO A 141 35.52 37.94 -10.52
C PRO A 141 37.02 38.18 -10.67
N ALA A 142 37.70 37.30 -11.41
CA ALA A 142 39.02 37.58 -11.94
C ALA A 142 38.87 37.92 -13.44
N GLU A 143 39.53 39.01 -13.82
CA GLU A 143 39.91 39.44 -15.17
C GLU A 143 38.84 40.04 -16.09
N HIS A 144 38.78 41.38 -16.04
CA HIS A 144 38.45 42.21 -17.19
C HIS A 144 39.73 42.42 -18.00
N GLY A 145 39.86 41.69 -19.11
CA GLY A 145 40.82 42.02 -20.16
C GLY A 145 40.18 43.00 -21.13
N GLU A 146 40.45 44.30 -20.97
CA GLU A 146 40.23 45.28 -22.03
C GLU A 146 41.58 45.79 -22.55
N GLY A 147 41.76 45.63 -23.86
CA GLY A 147 42.98 45.92 -24.57
C GLY A 147 43.29 47.42 -24.61
N VAL A 148 44.50 47.76 -24.20
CA VAL A 148 45.14 49.04 -24.54
C VAL A 148 45.99 48.82 -25.79
N LYS A 149 45.59 49.48 -26.88
CA LYS A 149 46.31 49.57 -28.16
C LYS A 149 47.34 50.73 -28.14
N PRO A 150 48.28 50.77 -29.11
CA PRO A 150 49.71 50.92 -28.87
C PRO A 150 50.19 52.38 -28.89
N GLY A 151 51.45 52.54 -28.46
CA GLY A 151 52.12 53.83 -28.36
C GLY A 151 52.24 54.62 -29.67
N SER A 152 52.25 55.93 -29.48
CA SER A 152 52.76 56.92 -30.42
C SER A 152 53.28 58.13 -29.62
N VAL A 153 54.46 58.60 -30.02
CA VAL A 153 55.15 59.88 -29.69
C VAL A 153 55.51 60.07 -28.20
N HIS A 154 56.76 60.23 -27.77
CA HIS A 154 57.84 61.07 -28.27
C HIS A 154 59.19 60.62 -27.66
#